data_AF-A0A937TQC2-F1
#
_entry.id   AF-A0A937TQC2-F1
#
_cell.length_a   1.000
_cell.length_b   1.000
_cell.length_c   1.000
_cell.angle_alpha   90.00
_cell.angle_beta   90.00
_cell.angle_gamma   90.00
#
_symmetry.space_group_name_H-M   'P 1'
#
loop_
_entity.id
_entity.type
_entity.pdbx_description
1 polymer ?
#
loop_
_entity_poly.entity_id
_entity_poly.type
_entity_poly.pdbx_seq_one_letter_code
_entity_poly.pdbx_strand_id
1 'polypeptide(L)'
;MLPPVISVKGKPFQCGQQYGSQAQKIIRENVAVYFDMWRTLWGAEREEILEKSRALIPVIGDYDAGILEELEGLARGAELSLDEIIAINARYEINFSLGISCLYQGGGCTSVSSLPQVTRDGHTLIGQNWDWLPRFQEFNVILKAEQAGRPSVVIQPEAGILAHRGMNSAGIGACFNGLATSRDAFGATVPCLLIMRRILNSESFSQALEAVLQVKATVSGNFFIAHRDGEAISLEMSPADVGFVYPEDGILTHSNHFIALKNRENFADILPSLYPDTLLRHQRARHLLEPEKGHIDVSSFQRVFQDHFSQPNSICRHLDERVDGIKQWVNPVFGHHGFERAGDVRGQRLSLPERVRKSALLRPAQEVTSVGISKIQVDEKQVQAVPSPFCKGRLRGILNLEIPPHPPFFKGGKWPKKAFSAPGKNYFRRVLSGEQVFRLFPALVAFAVEGGDNPIGV
;
A
#
# COMPACT_ATOMS: atom_id res chain seq x y z
N MET A 1 -1.46 -18.32 -4.26
CA MET A 1 -2.47 -18.03 -5.32
C MET A 1 -2.22 -16.61 -5.80
N LEU A 2 -2.72 -16.18 -6.96
CA LEU A 2 -2.75 -14.74 -7.27
C LEU A 2 -3.89 -14.08 -6.48
N PRO A 3 -3.72 -12.87 -5.92
CA PRO A 3 -4.81 -12.12 -5.30
C PRO A 3 -5.96 -11.88 -6.29
N PRO A 4 -7.24 -12.01 -5.89
CA PRO A 4 -8.37 -11.68 -6.75
C PRO A 4 -8.38 -10.18 -7.07
N VAL A 5 -8.74 -9.85 -8.31
CA VAL A 5 -8.88 -8.45 -8.77
C VAL A 5 -10.33 -8.03 -8.62
N ILE A 6 -10.57 -7.00 -7.83
CA ILE A 6 -11.88 -6.36 -7.64
C ILE A 6 -11.89 -5.04 -8.40
N SER A 7 -12.85 -4.86 -9.31
CA SER A 7 -13.01 -3.63 -10.09
C SER A 7 -14.26 -2.88 -9.67
N VAL A 8 -14.14 -1.58 -9.35
CA VAL A 8 -15.26 -0.74 -8.87
C VAL A 8 -15.28 0.61 -9.58
N LYS A 9 -16.47 1.21 -9.72
CA LYS A 9 -16.63 2.49 -10.44
C LYS A 9 -17.73 3.39 -9.86
N GLY A 10 -17.49 4.70 -9.82
CA GLY A 10 -18.51 5.70 -9.49
C GLY A 10 -18.18 6.57 -8.26
N LYS A 11 -19.23 7.02 -7.56
CA LYS A 11 -19.10 7.79 -6.32
C LYS A 11 -18.60 6.93 -5.15
N PRO A 12 -18.04 7.50 -4.06
CA PRO A 12 -17.36 6.73 -3.03
C PRO A 12 -18.23 5.62 -2.40
N PHE A 13 -19.47 5.92 -2.00
CA PHE A 13 -20.42 4.89 -1.52
C PHE A 13 -20.66 3.76 -2.56
N GLN A 14 -20.74 4.10 -3.85
CA GLN A 14 -20.94 3.11 -4.92
C GLN A 14 -19.70 2.22 -5.09
N CYS A 15 -18.50 2.79 -5.02
CA CYS A 15 -17.24 2.05 -5.05
C CYS A 15 -17.12 1.10 -3.85
N GLY A 16 -17.42 1.61 -2.65
CA GLY A 16 -17.49 0.81 -1.42
C GLY A 16 -18.47 -0.36 -1.56
N GLN A 17 -19.70 -0.10 -1.99
CA GLN A 17 -20.73 -1.14 -2.16
C GLN A 17 -20.31 -2.21 -3.18
N GLN A 18 -19.73 -1.82 -4.31
CA GLN A 18 -19.20 -2.76 -5.31
C GLN A 18 -18.03 -3.59 -4.77
N TYR A 19 -17.13 -3.01 -3.96
CA TYR A 19 -16.03 -3.74 -3.33
C TYR A 19 -16.58 -4.74 -2.31
N GLY A 20 -17.46 -4.27 -1.41
CA GLY A 20 -18.12 -5.07 -0.39
C GLY A 20 -18.84 -6.27 -0.96
N SER A 21 -19.64 -6.10 -2.02
CA SER A 21 -20.40 -7.21 -2.61
C SER A 21 -19.55 -8.15 -3.46
N GLN A 22 -18.52 -7.67 -4.16
CA GLN A 22 -17.62 -8.55 -4.95
C GLN A 22 -16.69 -9.39 -4.08
N ALA A 23 -16.20 -8.83 -2.96
CA ALA A 23 -15.28 -9.52 -2.05
C ALA A 23 -15.96 -10.06 -0.78
N GLN A 24 -17.30 -10.01 -0.68
CA GLN A 24 -18.09 -10.21 0.55
C GLN A 24 -17.58 -11.35 1.43
N LYS A 25 -17.42 -12.55 0.85
CA LYS A 25 -16.96 -13.74 1.57
C LYS A 25 -15.59 -13.50 2.23
N ILE A 26 -14.61 -13.04 1.45
CA ILE A 26 -13.23 -12.83 1.88
C ILE A 26 -13.15 -11.71 2.93
N ILE A 27 -13.98 -10.66 2.79
CA ILE A 27 -14.10 -9.59 3.79
C ILE A 27 -14.60 -10.15 5.13
N ARG A 28 -15.69 -10.93 5.12
CA ARG A 28 -16.29 -11.51 6.34
C ARG A 28 -15.34 -12.51 7.01
N GLU A 29 -14.60 -13.30 6.22
CA GLU A 29 -13.55 -14.19 6.72
C GLU A 29 -12.38 -13.41 7.34
N ASN A 30 -11.90 -12.34 6.69
CA ASN A 30 -10.84 -11.49 7.21
C ASN A 30 -11.22 -10.81 8.54
N VAL A 31 -12.42 -10.21 8.60
CA VAL A 31 -12.97 -9.59 9.81
C VAL A 31 -13.09 -10.63 10.93
N ALA A 32 -13.63 -11.82 10.65
CA ALA A 32 -13.71 -12.89 11.65
C ALA A 32 -12.33 -13.30 12.19
N VAL A 33 -11.29 -13.35 11.35
CA VAL A 33 -9.91 -13.63 11.78
C VAL A 33 -9.32 -12.49 12.63
N TYR A 34 -9.60 -11.22 12.32
CA TYR A 34 -9.16 -10.10 13.17
C TYR A 34 -9.77 -10.16 14.57
N PHE A 35 -11.09 -10.35 14.69
CA PHE A 35 -11.74 -10.46 15.99
C PHE A 35 -11.36 -11.74 16.76
N ASP A 36 -11.13 -12.85 16.06
CA ASP A 36 -10.58 -14.09 16.66
C ASP A 36 -9.16 -13.87 17.19
N MET A 37 -8.31 -13.14 16.46
CA MET A 37 -6.95 -12.78 16.86
C MET A 37 -6.93 -11.85 18.07
N TRP A 38 -7.66 -10.74 18.05
CA TRP A 38 -7.71 -9.76 19.14
C TRP A 38 -8.14 -10.39 20.47
N ARG A 39 -9.18 -11.23 20.42
CA ARG A 39 -9.69 -12.01 21.54
C ARG A 39 -8.69 -13.07 22.03
N THR A 40 -8.12 -13.87 21.12
CA THR A 40 -7.31 -15.05 21.49
C THR A 40 -5.89 -14.70 21.94
N LEU A 41 -5.30 -13.62 21.40
CA LEU A 41 -3.93 -13.21 21.74
C LEU A 41 -3.88 -12.22 22.92
N TRP A 42 -4.88 -11.34 23.04
CA TRP A 42 -4.83 -10.19 23.95
C TRP A 42 -6.08 -10.03 24.83
N GLY A 43 -7.03 -10.96 24.78
CA GLY A 43 -8.22 -10.96 25.64
C GLY A 43 -9.25 -9.88 25.31
N ALA A 44 -9.12 -9.20 24.16
CA ALA A 44 -9.99 -8.10 23.79
C ALA A 44 -11.40 -8.59 23.45
N GLU A 45 -12.41 -8.02 24.09
CA GLU A 45 -13.80 -8.37 23.82
C GLU A 45 -14.34 -7.63 22.60
N ARG A 46 -15.22 -8.29 21.83
CA ARG A 46 -15.68 -7.77 20.53
C ARG A 46 -16.29 -6.37 20.64
N GLU A 47 -17.09 -6.12 21.68
CA GLU A 47 -17.77 -4.82 21.84
C GLU A 47 -16.80 -3.70 22.25
N GLU A 48 -15.70 -4.00 22.94
CA GLU A 48 -14.65 -3.02 23.27
C GLU A 48 -13.97 -2.50 21.99
N ILE A 49 -13.73 -3.39 21.03
CA ILE A 49 -13.21 -3.02 19.71
C ILE A 49 -14.23 -2.20 18.93
N LEU A 50 -15.53 -2.56 18.95
CA LEU A 50 -16.56 -1.77 18.26
C LEU A 50 -16.76 -0.38 18.89
N GLU A 51 -16.67 -0.25 20.21
CA GLU A 51 -16.72 1.05 20.89
C GLU A 51 -15.56 1.95 20.43
N LYS A 52 -14.34 1.42 20.36
CA LYS A 52 -13.18 2.12 19.79
C LYS A 52 -13.41 2.50 18.32
N SER A 53 -13.95 1.60 17.48
CA SER A 53 -14.30 1.91 16.09
C SER A 53 -15.32 3.05 15.97
N ARG A 54 -16.38 3.05 16.79
CA ARG A 54 -17.41 4.10 16.78
C ARG A 54 -16.84 5.47 17.12
N ALA A 55 -15.87 5.54 18.04
CA ALA A 55 -15.19 6.77 18.40
C ALA A 55 -14.37 7.39 17.24
N LEU A 56 -14.02 6.61 16.21
CA LEU A 56 -13.29 7.09 15.02
C LEU A 56 -14.22 7.69 13.95
N ILE A 57 -15.51 7.34 13.93
CA ILE A 57 -16.46 7.76 12.86
C ILE A 57 -16.46 9.29 12.63
N PRO A 58 -16.58 10.16 13.65
CA PRO A 58 -16.61 11.61 13.42
C PRO A 58 -15.31 12.13 12.83
N VAL A 59 -14.16 11.65 13.34
CA VAL A 59 -12.83 12.10 12.94
C VAL A 59 -12.48 11.65 11.51
N ILE A 60 -13.00 10.51 11.06
CA ILE A 60 -12.90 10.06 9.68
C ILE A 60 -13.77 10.94 8.76
N GLY A 61 -14.99 11.29 9.19
CA GLY A 61 -15.90 12.17 8.45
C GLY A 61 -15.38 13.59 8.28
N ASP A 62 -14.84 14.18 9.35
CA ASP A 62 -14.23 15.53 9.35
C ASP A 62 -12.96 15.60 8.48
N TYR A 63 -12.21 14.49 8.35
CA TYR A 63 -11.00 14.41 7.53
C TYR A 63 -11.29 14.20 6.04
N ASP A 64 -12.14 13.23 5.70
CA ASP A 64 -12.60 13.00 4.33
C ASP A 64 -13.96 12.27 4.36
N ALA A 65 -15.05 13.03 4.32
CA ALA A 65 -16.42 12.50 4.24
C ALA A 65 -16.62 11.51 3.07
N GLY A 66 -15.86 11.62 1.99
CA GLY A 66 -15.88 10.65 0.88
C GLY A 66 -15.21 9.32 1.23
N ILE A 67 -14.21 9.31 2.13
CA ILE A 67 -13.70 8.05 2.70
C ILE A 67 -14.74 7.43 3.64
N LEU A 68 -15.47 8.23 4.43
CA LEU A 68 -16.56 7.71 5.27
C LEU A 68 -17.69 7.10 4.41
N GLU A 69 -18.15 7.78 3.36
CA GLU A 69 -19.10 7.23 2.37
C GLU A 69 -18.61 5.89 1.79
N GLU A 70 -17.33 5.77 1.47
CA GLU A 70 -16.75 4.53 0.92
C GLU A 70 -16.73 3.38 1.95
N LEU A 71 -16.49 3.68 3.23
CA LEU A 71 -16.58 2.71 4.33
C LEU A 71 -18.04 2.27 4.60
N GLU A 72 -19.00 3.20 4.55
CA GLU A 72 -20.44 2.90 4.65
C GLU A 72 -20.93 2.01 3.51
N GLY A 73 -20.51 2.33 2.27
CA GLY A 73 -20.77 1.50 1.10
C GLY A 73 -20.15 0.11 1.25
N LEU A 74 -18.91 0.04 1.72
CA LEU A 74 -18.19 -1.21 1.94
C LEU A 74 -18.88 -2.11 2.97
N ALA A 75 -19.29 -1.55 4.12
CA ALA A 75 -20.09 -2.25 5.12
C ALA A 75 -21.43 -2.76 4.54
N ARG A 76 -22.13 -1.91 3.78
CA ARG A 76 -23.39 -2.25 3.09
C ARG A 76 -23.24 -3.41 2.11
N GLY A 77 -22.16 -3.43 1.32
CA GLY A 77 -21.89 -4.50 0.36
C GLY A 77 -21.40 -5.81 1.01
N ALA A 78 -20.62 -5.69 2.09
CA ALA A 78 -20.03 -6.81 2.82
C ALA A 78 -20.99 -7.51 3.80
N GLU A 79 -22.19 -6.96 4.03
CA GLU A 79 -23.14 -7.39 5.08
C GLU A 79 -22.53 -7.40 6.48
N LEU A 80 -21.85 -6.30 6.82
CA LEU A 80 -21.21 -6.06 8.12
C LEU A 80 -21.64 -4.70 8.67
N SER A 81 -21.37 -4.45 9.95
CA SER A 81 -21.49 -3.11 10.54
C SER A 81 -20.37 -2.18 10.05
N LEU A 82 -20.62 -0.86 10.08
CA LEU A 82 -19.58 0.14 9.84
C LEU A 82 -18.45 -0.01 10.86
N ASP A 83 -18.78 -0.25 12.12
CA ASP A 83 -17.87 -0.47 13.24
C ASP A 83 -16.85 -1.60 12.96
N GLU A 84 -17.28 -2.71 12.34
CA GLU A 84 -16.42 -3.84 11.96
C GLU A 84 -15.48 -3.51 10.79
N ILE A 85 -15.98 -2.79 9.79
CA ILE A 85 -15.15 -2.32 8.66
C ILE A 85 -14.13 -1.28 9.14
N ILE A 86 -14.52 -0.37 10.01
CA ILE A 86 -13.61 0.59 10.64
C ILE A 86 -12.58 -0.15 11.50
N ALA A 87 -12.94 -1.19 12.24
CA ALA A 87 -11.99 -1.95 13.08
C ALA A 87 -10.79 -2.48 12.27
N ILE A 88 -11.03 -3.04 11.07
CA ILE A 88 -9.94 -3.55 10.21
C ILE A 88 -9.20 -2.45 9.44
N ASN A 89 -9.84 -1.32 9.12
CA ASN A 89 -9.17 -0.16 8.54
C ASN A 89 -8.35 0.62 9.60
N ALA A 90 -8.69 0.49 10.87
CA ALA A 90 -7.99 1.07 12.02
C ALA A 90 -7.21 0.02 12.82
N ARG A 91 -6.84 -1.12 12.20
CA ARG A 91 -6.21 -2.25 12.91
C ARG A 91 -4.89 -1.90 13.60
N TYR A 92 -4.15 -0.90 13.11
CA TYR A 92 -2.93 -0.45 13.75
C TYR A 92 -3.28 0.24 15.07
N GLU A 93 -4.20 1.19 15.03
CA GLU A 93 -4.73 1.94 16.16
C GLU A 93 -5.38 1.01 17.20
N ILE A 94 -6.17 0.03 16.75
CA ILE A 94 -6.72 -1.02 17.60
C ILE A 94 -5.61 -1.87 18.25
N ASN A 95 -4.57 -2.29 17.52
CA ASN A 95 -3.45 -3.03 18.11
C ASN A 95 -2.70 -2.21 19.18
N PHE A 96 -2.51 -0.91 18.99
CA PHE A 96 -1.96 -0.02 20.03
C PHE A 96 -2.90 0.13 21.23
N SER A 97 -4.23 0.06 21.04
CA SER A 97 -5.20 0.09 22.14
C SER A 97 -5.08 -1.12 23.09
N LEU A 98 -4.58 -2.24 22.58
CA LEU A 98 -4.38 -3.50 23.30
C LEU A 98 -2.96 -3.63 23.89
N GLY A 99 -2.13 -2.59 23.73
CA GLY A 99 -0.82 -2.45 24.37
C GLY A 99 0.37 -2.99 23.56
N ILE A 100 1.57 -2.61 24.01
CA ILE A 100 2.84 -2.84 23.29
C ILE A 100 3.08 -4.34 23.00
N SER A 101 2.58 -5.25 23.83
CA SER A 101 2.60 -6.71 23.61
C SER A 101 1.99 -7.17 22.28
N CYS A 102 1.10 -6.38 21.68
CA CYS A 102 0.52 -6.68 20.37
C CYS A 102 1.52 -6.42 19.23
N LEU A 103 2.45 -5.49 19.45
CA LEU A 103 3.50 -5.13 18.50
C LEU A 103 4.62 -6.18 18.44
N TYR A 104 4.73 -7.07 19.44
CA TYR A 104 5.64 -8.24 19.43
C TYR A 104 5.25 -9.33 18.40
N GLN A 105 4.20 -9.10 17.59
CA GLN A 105 3.87 -9.90 16.41
C GLN A 105 3.82 -9.07 15.09
N GLY A 106 4.41 -7.87 15.09
CA GLY A 106 4.47 -6.97 13.93
C GLY A 106 5.46 -7.41 12.84
N GLY A 107 5.09 -7.28 11.57
CA GLY A 107 5.87 -7.77 10.43
C GLY A 107 6.93 -6.81 9.86
N GLY A 108 7.98 -7.39 9.28
CA GLY A 108 9.17 -6.73 8.73
C GLY A 108 9.02 -6.02 7.37
N CYS A 109 8.01 -5.16 7.23
CA CYS A 109 7.78 -4.38 6.00
C CYS A 109 9.05 -3.66 5.50
N THR A 110 9.40 -3.82 4.22
CA THR A 110 10.59 -3.21 3.60
C THR A 110 10.21 -2.49 2.30
N SER A 111 10.51 -1.20 2.20
CA SER A 111 10.07 -0.31 1.11
C SER A 111 11.26 0.27 0.34
N VAL A 112 11.08 0.51 -0.96
CA VAL A 112 12.12 0.97 -1.89
C VAL A 112 11.53 1.94 -2.92
N SER A 113 12.27 3.00 -3.26
CA SER A 113 12.13 3.69 -4.55
C SER A 113 13.48 3.98 -5.20
N SER A 114 13.43 4.20 -6.51
CA SER A 114 14.58 4.60 -7.33
C SER A 114 14.12 5.62 -8.35
N LEU A 115 14.83 6.75 -8.40
CA LEU A 115 14.50 7.91 -9.22
C LEU A 115 15.07 7.79 -10.65
N PRO A 116 14.56 8.56 -11.63
CA PRO A 116 14.95 8.48 -13.05
C PRO A 116 16.45 8.44 -13.35
N GLN A 117 17.27 9.15 -12.58
CA GLN A 117 18.72 9.23 -12.78
C GLN A 117 19.48 7.95 -12.38
N VAL A 118 18.82 6.97 -11.75
CA VAL A 118 19.42 5.66 -11.41
C VAL A 118 18.68 4.46 -12.01
N THR A 119 17.54 4.66 -12.68
CA THR A 119 16.77 3.58 -13.30
C THR A 119 17.11 3.42 -14.79
N ARG A 120 17.05 2.18 -15.30
CA ARG A 120 17.48 1.85 -16.68
C ARG A 120 16.69 2.60 -17.77
N ASP A 121 15.44 2.94 -17.47
CA ASP A 121 14.49 3.48 -18.44
C ASP A 121 13.93 4.86 -18.05
N GLY A 122 14.60 5.56 -17.11
CA GLY A 122 14.26 6.95 -16.75
C GLY A 122 12.93 7.12 -16.02
N HIS A 123 12.30 6.05 -15.56
CA HIS A 123 11.06 6.11 -14.79
C HIS A 123 11.29 5.98 -13.28
N THR A 124 10.42 6.60 -12.49
CA THR A 124 10.40 6.38 -11.04
C THR A 124 9.80 5.01 -10.71
N LEU A 125 10.56 4.23 -9.94
CA LEU A 125 10.13 2.92 -9.43
C LEU A 125 9.80 3.03 -7.94
N ILE A 126 8.73 2.36 -7.51
CA ILE A 126 8.37 2.18 -6.09
C ILE A 126 7.92 0.74 -5.84
N GLY A 127 8.29 0.18 -4.69
CA GLY A 127 7.86 -1.16 -4.32
C GLY A 127 8.04 -1.46 -2.84
N GLN A 128 7.39 -2.53 -2.39
CA GLN A 128 7.39 -2.96 -1.01
C GLN A 128 7.22 -4.48 -0.88
N ASN A 129 8.00 -5.06 0.03
CA ASN A 129 7.65 -6.28 0.74
C ASN A 129 6.80 -5.93 1.95
N TRP A 130 5.56 -6.42 1.97
CA TRP A 130 4.70 -6.35 3.14
C TRP A 130 4.69 -7.70 3.85
N ASP A 131 5.17 -7.70 5.08
CA ASP A 131 5.17 -8.87 5.96
C ASP A 131 4.07 -8.71 7.01
N TRP A 132 3.32 -9.77 7.25
CA TRP A 132 2.35 -9.85 8.34
C TRP A 132 2.18 -11.32 8.78
N LEU A 133 1.12 -11.63 9.52
CA LEU A 133 0.79 -13.01 9.87
C LEU A 133 0.25 -13.76 8.63
N PRO A 134 0.73 -14.96 8.28
CA PRO A 134 0.38 -15.61 7.01
C PRO A 134 -1.08 -16.10 6.94
N ARG A 135 -1.81 -16.17 8.06
CA ARG A 135 -3.28 -16.34 8.08
C ARG A 135 -4.01 -15.21 7.33
N PHE A 136 -3.34 -14.10 7.02
CA PHE A 136 -3.88 -12.98 6.22
C PHE A 136 -3.37 -12.95 4.77
N GLN A 137 -2.49 -13.87 4.35
CA GLN A 137 -2.08 -13.96 2.94
C GLN A 137 -3.26 -14.23 2.01
N GLU A 138 -4.19 -15.09 2.43
CA GLU A 138 -5.39 -15.42 1.65
C GLU A 138 -6.39 -14.27 1.53
N PHE A 139 -6.28 -13.24 2.37
CA PHE A 139 -7.11 -12.03 2.31
C PHE A 139 -6.51 -10.90 1.45
N ASN A 140 -5.31 -11.06 0.88
CA ASN A 140 -4.76 -10.06 -0.05
C ASN A 140 -5.63 -9.97 -1.31
N VAL A 141 -5.98 -8.76 -1.75
CA VAL A 141 -6.74 -8.48 -2.99
C VAL A 141 -6.06 -7.40 -3.83
N ILE A 142 -6.41 -7.28 -5.10
CA ILE A 142 -6.11 -6.08 -5.90
C ILE A 142 -7.40 -5.28 -6.09
N LEU A 143 -7.48 -4.08 -5.54
CA LEU A 143 -8.57 -3.15 -5.77
C LEU A 143 -8.21 -2.21 -6.93
N LYS A 144 -9.03 -2.18 -7.98
CA LYS A 144 -9.01 -1.19 -9.06
C LYS A 144 -10.27 -0.32 -8.93
N ALA A 145 -10.12 0.99 -8.71
CA ALA A 145 -11.26 1.89 -8.57
C ALA A 145 -11.20 3.05 -9.58
N GLU A 146 -12.23 3.15 -10.42
CA GLU A 146 -12.49 4.30 -11.29
C GLU A 146 -13.40 5.29 -10.55
N GLN A 147 -12.77 6.21 -9.81
CA GLN A 147 -13.47 7.11 -8.89
C GLN A 147 -14.04 8.34 -9.62
N ALA A 148 -15.28 8.70 -9.33
CA ALA A 148 -15.91 9.90 -9.90
C ALA A 148 -15.34 11.17 -9.23
N GLY A 149 -14.60 11.98 -9.99
CA GLY A 149 -14.04 13.25 -9.50
C GLY A 149 -12.82 13.08 -8.57
N ARG A 150 -12.10 11.95 -8.68
CA ARG A 150 -10.81 11.66 -8.03
C ARG A 150 -9.94 10.85 -9.00
N PRO A 151 -8.62 10.77 -8.80
CA PRO A 151 -7.76 9.86 -9.55
C PRO A 151 -8.25 8.41 -9.48
N SER A 152 -8.12 7.68 -10.60
CA SER A 152 -8.30 6.22 -10.60
C SER A 152 -7.13 5.57 -9.85
N VAL A 153 -7.41 4.56 -9.03
CA VAL A 153 -6.41 3.92 -8.15
C VAL A 153 -6.28 2.42 -8.41
N VAL A 154 -5.06 1.91 -8.26
CA VAL A 154 -4.74 0.47 -8.22
C VAL A 154 -3.98 0.20 -6.92
N ILE A 155 -4.55 -0.67 -6.07
CA ILE A 155 -4.14 -0.85 -4.68
C ILE A 155 -4.07 -2.34 -4.36
N GLN A 156 -3.12 -2.73 -3.51
CA GLN A 156 -3.05 -4.07 -2.92
C GLN A 156 -3.24 -4.01 -1.39
N PRO A 157 -4.50 -4.01 -0.90
CA PRO A 157 -4.83 -4.14 0.52
C PRO A 157 -5.21 -5.59 0.88
N GLU A 158 -5.59 -5.82 2.14
CA GLU A 158 -6.45 -6.96 2.50
C GLU A 158 -7.92 -6.66 2.18
N ALA A 159 -8.72 -7.71 1.98
CA ALA A 159 -10.15 -7.64 1.73
C ALA A 159 -10.87 -6.87 2.86
N GLY A 160 -11.51 -5.76 2.50
CA GLY A 160 -12.22 -4.89 3.43
C GLY A 160 -11.41 -3.70 3.93
N ILE A 161 -10.13 -3.59 3.55
CA ILE A 161 -9.30 -2.41 3.78
C ILE A 161 -9.27 -1.55 2.50
N LEU A 162 -9.40 -0.22 2.63
CA LEU A 162 -9.47 0.71 1.50
C LEU A 162 -8.11 1.08 0.88
N ALA A 163 -7.02 1.02 1.65
CA ALA A 163 -5.65 1.28 1.18
C ALA A 163 -4.57 0.58 2.01
N HIS A 164 -3.43 0.29 1.38
CA HIS A 164 -2.18 -0.06 2.08
C HIS A 164 -0.94 0.30 1.24
N ARG A 165 -0.83 -0.27 0.05
CA ARG A 165 0.17 0.08 -0.97
C ARG A 165 -0.49 0.14 -2.34
N GLY A 166 -0.05 1.02 -3.22
CA GLY A 166 -0.68 1.22 -4.52
C GLY A 166 -0.19 2.43 -5.28
N MET A 167 -0.91 2.80 -6.33
CA MET A 167 -0.64 3.97 -7.16
C MET A 167 -1.92 4.54 -7.79
N ASN A 168 -1.86 5.77 -8.31
CA ASN A 168 -2.99 6.46 -8.91
C ASN A 168 -2.69 7.08 -10.30
N SER A 169 -3.74 7.48 -11.02
CA SER A 169 -3.64 8.07 -12.36
C SER A 169 -3.02 9.49 -12.39
N ALA A 170 -2.89 10.16 -11.25
CA ALA A 170 -2.11 11.40 -11.13
C ALA A 170 -0.58 11.14 -11.08
N GLY A 171 -0.17 9.87 -11.01
CA GLY A 171 1.22 9.46 -10.97
C GLY A 171 1.82 9.41 -9.57
N ILE A 172 1.00 9.38 -8.52
CA ILE A 172 1.44 9.13 -7.14
C ILE A 172 1.47 7.63 -6.91
N GLY A 173 2.59 7.10 -6.42
CA GLY A 173 2.73 5.77 -5.84
C GLY A 173 3.00 5.87 -4.35
N ALA A 174 2.45 4.97 -3.54
CA ALA A 174 2.65 4.98 -2.09
C ALA A 174 2.68 3.58 -1.46
N CYS A 175 3.48 3.45 -0.42
CA CYS A 175 3.68 2.25 0.42
C CYS A 175 3.69 2.65 1.90
N PHE A 176 3.38 1.71 2.79
CA PHE A 176 3.27 1.97 4.24
C PHE A 176 4.12 1.00 5.05
N ASN A 177 4.96 1.49 5.97
CA ASN A 177 5.63 0.64 6.97
C ASN A 177 5.10 0.99 8.36
N GLY A 178 4.72 -0.02 9.14
CA GLY A 178 4.44 0.17 10.57
C GLY A 178 5.71 0.64 11.30
N LEU A 179 5.56 1.73 12.07
CA LEU A 179 6.52 2.24 13.04
C LEU A 179 5.87 2.19 14.43
N ALA A 180 6.65 2.30 15.51
CA ALA A 180 6.08 2.44 16.85
C ALA A 180 7.03 3.20 17.79
N THR A 181 6.48 4.10 18.60
CA THR A 181 7.22 4.79 19.67
C THR A 181 6.68 4.45 21.05
N SER A 182 7.46 4.75 22.08
CA SER A 182 7.01 4.76 23.48
C SER A 182 5.93 5.79 23.82
N ARG A 183 5.49 6.62 22.86
CA ARG A 183 4.38 7.57 23.00
C ARG A 183 3.10 7.11 22.29
N ASP A 184 3.16 6.02 21.53
CA ASP A 184 2.02 5.57 20.71
C ASP A 184 0.92 5.00 21.60
N ALA A 185 -0.30 5.43 21.35
CA ALA A 185 -1.49 5.02 22.09
C ALA A 185 -2.73 5.13 21.21
N PHE A 186 -3.78 4.39 21.55
CA PHE A 186 -5.08 4.62 20.92
C PHE A 186 -5.65 5.98 21.32
N GLY A 187 -6.12 6.72 20.31
CA GLY A 187 -6.92 7.92 20.46
C GLY A 187 -7.87 8.08 19.29
N ALA A 188 -8.87 8.94 19.43
CA ALA A 188 -9.76 9.31 18.33
C ALA A 188 -9.01 10.23 17.35
N THR A 189 -8.23 9.63 16.46
CA THR A 189 -7.46 10.28 15.38
C THR A 189 -7.60 9.52 14.07
N VAL A 190 -7.28 10.14 12.94
CA VAL A 190 -7.40 9.52 11.62
C VAL A 190 -6.51 8.28 11.52
N PRO A 191 -7.05 7.09 11.19
CA PRO A 191 -6.25 5.86 11.05
C PRO A 191 -5.24 5.91 9.91
N CYS A 192 -4.07 5.29 10.11
CA CYS A 192 -2.96 5.28 9.14
C CYS A 192 -3.37 4.75 7.75
N LEU A 193 -4.25 3.75 7.67
CA LEU A 193 -4.70 3.20 6.38
C LEU A 193 -5.71 4.11 5.67
N LEU A 194 -6.38 5.02 6.39
CA LEU A 194 -7.26 6.02 5.79
C LEU A 194 -6.46 7.27 5.36
N ILE A 195 -5.36 7.58 6.05
CA ILE A 195 -4.32 8.51 5.54
C ILE A 195 -3.73 7.97 4.22
N MET A 196 -3.38 6.67 4.16
CA MET A 196 -2.96 6.02 2.91
C MET A 196 -4.03 6.10 1.80
N ARG A 197 -5.33 6.02 2.13
CA ARG A 197 -6.42 6.21 1.16
C ARG A 197 -6.47 7.65 0.66
N ARG A 198 -6.25 8.65 1.52
CA ARG A 198 -6.18 10.07 1.15
C ARG A 198 -4.97 10.38 0.26
N ILE A 199 -3.79 9.82 0.56
CA ILE A 199 -2.60 9.88 -0.31
C ILE A 199 -2.91 9.36 -1.71
N LEU A 200 -3.52 8.17 -1.82
CA LEU A 200 -3.83 7.58 -3.13
C LEU A 200 -4.99 8.29 -3.85
N ASN A 201 -5.84 9.04 -3.15
CA ASN A 201 -6.87 9.91 -3.73
C ASN A 201 -6.34 11.30 -4.13
N SER A 202 -5.06 11.62 -3.91
CA SER A 202 -4.50 12.96 -4.15
C SER A 202 -4.14 13.21 -5.62
N GLU A 203 -4.41 14.41 -6.14
CA GLU A 203 -4.15 14.80 -7.53
C GLU A 203 -2.74 15.38 -7.74
N SER A 204 -2.04 15.71 -6.66
CA SER A 204 -0.66 16.23 -6.69
C SER A 204 0.15 15.72 -5.50
N PHE A 205 1.48 15.73 -5.64
CA PHE A 205 2.39 15.31 -4.57
C PHE A 205 2.17 16.13 -3.29
N SER A 206 1.96 17.44 -3.39
CA SER A 206 1.66 18.32 -2.25
C SER A 206 0.43 17.88 -1.46
N GLN A 207 -0.68 17.52 -2.13
CA GLN A 207 -1.89 17.00 -1.46
C GLN A 207 -1.62 15.67 -0.73
N ALA A 208 -0.73 14.82 -1.26
CA ALA A 208 -0.30 13.59 -0.58
C ALA A 208 0.59 13.87 0.64
N LEU A 209 1.38 14.96 0.66
CA LEU A 209 2.09 15.39 1.87
C LEU A 209 1.11 16.00 2.88
N GLU A 210 0.17 16.84 2.45
CA GLU A 210 -0.89 17.43 3.28
C GLU A 210 -1.72 16.36 4.00
N ALA A 211 -2.02 15.24 3.34
CA ALA A 211 -2.74 14.10 3.91
C ALA A 211 -2.10 13.58 5.21
N VAL A 212 -0.77 13.64 5.35
CA VAL A 212 0.00 13.22 6.52
C VAL A 212 0.31 14.40 7.46
N LEU A 213 0.60 15.58 6.91
CA LEU A 213 1.06 16.75 7.67
C LEU A 213 -0.08 17.54 8.35
N GLN A 214 -1.33 17.36 7.92
CA GLN A 214 -2.49 18.06 8.50
C GLN A 214 -3.25 17.22 9.56
N VAL A 215 -2.86 15.96 9.80
CA VAL A 215 -3.49 15.12 10.83
C VAL A 215 -2.79 15.25 12.17
N LYS A 216 -3.56 15.16 13.26
CA LYS A 216 -3.02 14.83 14.57
C LYS A 216 -2.88 13.31 14.67
N ALA A 217 -1.67 12.82 14.93
CA ALA A 217 -1.40 11.40 15.16
C ALA A 217 -1.43 11.03 16.65
N THR A 218 -1.86 9.81 16.97
CA THR A 218 -1.51 9.12 18.23
C THR A 218 -0.81 7.77 18.01
N VAL A 219 -0.60 7.39 16.75
CA VAL A 219 0.05 6.14 16.32
C VAL A 219 1.07 6.47 15.24
N SER A 220 2.20 5.76 15.24
CA SER A 220 3.26 5.97 14.27
C SER A 220 3.12 5.16 12.99
N GLY A 221 3.68 5.71 11.91
CA GLY A 221 3.73 5.04 10.61
C GLY A 221 4.64 5.76 9.64
N ASN A 222 5.27 5.01 8.74
CA ASN A 222 6.04 5.56 7.63
C ASN A 222 5.19 5.59 6.37
N PHE A 223 4.91 6.79 5.85
CA PHE A 223 4.25 7.00 4.58
C PHE A 223 5.33 7.20 3.50
N PHE A 224 5.59 6.15 2.72
CA PHE A 224 6.62 6.12 1.70
C PHE A 224 5.99 6.47 0.34
N ILE A 225 6.25 7.67 -0.17
CA ILE A 225 5.53 8.25 -1.32
C ILE A 225 6.52 8.54 -2.45
N ALA A 226 6.16 8.25 -3.70
CA ALA A 226 6.92 8.57 -4.90
C ALA A 226 6.01 9.14 -6.00
N HIS A 227 6.57 9.91 -6.93
CA HIS A 227 5.87 10.49 -8.07
C HIS A 227 6.56 10.16 -9.39
N ARG A 228 5.79 9.96 -10.47
CA ARG A 228 6.34 9.67 -11.81
C ARG A 228 7.38 10.68 -12.28
N ASP A 229 7.22 11.96 -11.93
CA ASP A 229 8.03 13.06 -12.49
C ASP A 229 9.39 13.22 -11.77
N GLY A 230 9.77 12.25 -10.93
CA GLY A 230 11.15 12.08 -10.44
C GLY A 230 11.38 12.35 -8.95
N GLU A 231 10.33 12.41 -8.14
CA GLU A 231 10.41 12.74 -6.71
C GLU A 231 9.99 11.57 -5.80
N ALA A 232 10.56 11.51 -4.59
CA ALA A 232 10.13 10.58 -3.54
C ALA A 232 10.49 11.08 -2.14
N ILE A 233 9.74 10.64 -1.13
CA ILE A 233 9.95 10.98 0.28
C ILE A 233 9.39 9.88 1.21
N SER A 234 10.02 9.67 2.36
CA SER A 234 9.43 8.95 3.50
C SER A 234 9.03 9.95 4.58
N LEU A 235 7.76 9.91 4.98
CA LEU A 235 7.22 10.69 6.09
C LEU A 235 7.05 9.80 7.32
N GLU A 236 7.94 9.98 8.29
CA GLU A 236 7.92 9.28 9.58
C GLU A 236 6.95 9.97 10.53
N MET A 237 5.67 9.60 10.48
CA MET A 237 4.65 10.16 11.37
C MET A 237 4.79 9.59 12.79
N SER A 238 4.63 10.44 13.80
CA SER A 238 4.57 10.05 15.21
C SER A 238 3.64 10.93 16.04
N PRO A 239 3.29 10.54 17.28
CA PRO A 239 2.52 11.38 18.20
C PRO A 239 3.23 12.68 18.63
N ALA A 240 4.49 12.87 18.25
CA ALA A 240 5.31 14.03 18.63
C ALA A 240 5.57 15.00 17.47
N ASP A 241 5.81 14.49 16.26
CA ASP A 241 6.15 15.25 15.05
C ASP A 241 6.15 14.33 13.81
N VAL A 242 6.38 14.89 12.62
CA VAL A 242 6.65 14.15 11.36
C VAL A 242 8.10 14.33 10.94
N GLY A 243 8.82 13.22 10.72
CA GLY A 243 10.17 13.21 10.18
C GLY A 243 10.18 13.08 8.65
N PHE A 244 11.24 13.59 8.02
CA PHE A 244 11.39 13.60 6.56
C PHE A 244 12.67 12.86 6.15
N VAL A 245 12.55 11.82 5.32
CA VAL A 245 13.70 11.11 4.72
C VAL A 245 13.63 11.25 3.20
N TYR A 246 14.71 11.79 2.62
CA TYR A 246 14.84 12.03 1.18
C TYR A 246 15.74 10.97 0.51
N PRO A 247 15.60 10.73 -0.80
CA PRO A 247 16.47 9.83 -1.56
C PRO A 247 17.92 10.31 -1.56
N GLU A 248 18.84 9.41 -1.19
CA GLU A 248 20.28 9.65 -1.27
C GLU A 248 20.80 9.01 -2.56
N ASP A 249 21.44 9.80 -3.42
CA ASP A 249 21.83 9.42 -4.80
C ASP A 249 20.69 8.83 -5.64
N GLY A 250 19.45 9.32 -5.46
CA GLY A 250 18.29 8.81 -6.19
C GLY A 250 17.76 7.44 -5.73
N ILE A 251 18.30 6.87 -4.65
CA ILE A 251 17.75 5.66 -4.01
C ILE A 251 17.22 6.02 -2.63
N LEU A 252 15.96 5.67 -2.36
CA LEU A 252 15.35 5.73 -1.03
C LEU A 252 14.92 4.33 -0.62
N THR A 253 15.15 3.97 0.64
CA THR A 253 14.68 2.70 1.22
C THR A 253 14.22 2.92 2.65
N HIS A 254 13.27 2.11 3.12
CA HIS A 254 12.79 2.18 4.49
C HIS A 254 12.43 0.80 5.04
N SER A 255 12.35 0.70 6.36
CA SER A 255 11.91 -0.50 7.09
C SER A 255 10.96 -0.10 8.23
N ASN A 256 11.13 -0.65 9.43
CA ASN A 256 10.28 -0.48 10.60
C ASN A 256 11.04 0.21 11.76
N HIS A 257 11.84 1.25 11.47
CA HIS A 257 12.48 2.09 12.48
C HIS A 257 12.56 3.53 12.01
N PHE A 258 12.64 4.48 12.94
CA PHE A 258 12.81 5.90 12.62
C PHE A 258 14.24 6.20 12.15
N ILE A 259 14.38 7.02 11.12
CA ILE A 259 15.64 7.54 10.59
C ILE A 259 15.75 9.04 10.87
N ALA A 260 14.71 9.81 10.58
CA ALA A 260 14.65 11.25 10.76
C ALA A 260 14.29 11.67 12.21
N LEU A 261 13.44 10.93 12.92
CA LEU A 261 13.06 11.26 14.31
C LEU A 261 13.99 10.67 15.40
N LYS A 262 15.16 10.14 15.01
CA LYS A 262 16.18 9.63 15.93
C LYS A 262 16.59 10.71 16.96
N ASN A 263 16.80 10.28 18.21
CA ASN A 263 17.36 11.07 19.32
C ASN A 263 16.50 12.24 19.86
N ARG A 264 15.18 12.26 19.66
CA ARG A 264 14.30 13.24 20.35
C ARG A 264 14.13 12.92 21.84
N GLU A 265 13.98 13.95 22.67
CA GLU A 265 13.75 13.77 24.10
C GLU A 265 12.41 13.06 24.39
N ASN A 266 12.43 12.15 25.38
CA ASN A 266 11.26 11.34 25.77
C ASN A 266 10.60 10.60 24.57
N PHE A 267 11.40 10.21 23.58
CA PHE A 267 11.00 9.48 22.38
C PHE A 267 11.90 8.25 22.26
N ALA A 268 11.36 7.05 22.50
CA ALA A 268 12.05 5.81 22.19
C ALA A 268 11.35 5.13 21.01
N ASP A 269 12.11 4.89 19.94
CA ASP A 269 11.73 3.93 18.92
C ASP A 269 11.85 2.52 19.52
N ILE A 270 10.71 1.83 19.65
CA ILE A 270 10.68 0.53 20.32
C ILE A 270 10.96 -0.62 19.35
N LEU A 271 10.74 -0.44 18.04
CA LEU A 271 10.83 -1.54 17.08
C LEU A 271 12.25 -2.09 16.86
N PRO A 272 13.35 -1.30 16.87
CA PRO A 272 14.71 -1.84 16.89
C PRO A 272 15.03 -2.77 18.07
N SER A 273 14.33 -2.63 19.20
CA SER A 273 14.51 -3.48 20.38
C SER A 273 13.71 -4.80 20.28
N LEU A 274 12.61 -4.80 19.53
CA LEU A 274 11.77 -5.99 19.29
C LEU A 274 12.18 -6.76 18.03
N TYR A 275 12.62 -6.02 17.01
CA TYR A 275 12.98 -6.48 15.66
C TYR A 275 14.30 -5.86 15.19
N PRO A 276 15.46 -6.27 15.75
CA PRO A 276 16.77 -5.74 15.33
C PRO A 276 17.05 -5.87 13.82
N ASP A 277 16.39 -6.82 13.14
CA ASP A 277 16.42 -6.99 11.69
C ASP A 277 16.00 -5.74 10.90
N THR A 278 15.23 -4.82 11.49
CA THR A 278 14.85 -3.59 10.82
C THR A 278 16.05 -2.72 10.46
N LEU A 279 17.08 -2.70 11.31
CA LEU A 279 18.30 -1.92 11.06
C LEU A 279 19.04 -2.48 9.84
N LEU A 280 18.98 -3.80 9.66
CA LEU A 280 19.61 -4.52 8.57
C LEU A 280 18.82 -4.39 7.26
N ARG A 281 17.51 -4.69 7.24
CA ARG A 281 16.72 -4.78 5.99
C ARG A 281 16.73 -3.51 5.14
N HIS A 282 16.61 -2.35 5.77
CA HIS A 282 16.70 -1.05 5.08
C HIS A 282 18.07 -0.86 4.40
N GLN A 283 19.16 -1.03 5.15
CA GLN A 283 20.52 -0.87 4.62
C GLN A 283 20.88 -1.95 3.60
N ARG A 284 20.41 -3.19 3.79
CA ARG A 284 20.56 -4.32 2.87
C ARG A 284 19.85 -4.06 1.54
N ALA A 285 18.64 -3.46 1.56
CA ALA A 285 17.94 -3.05 0.35
C ALA A 285 18.73 -2.00 -0.45
N ARG A 286 19.29 -0.97 0.21
CA ARG A 286 20.17 0.00 -0.45
C ARG A 286 21.42 -0.67 -1.03
N HIS A 287 22.11 -1.48 -0.23
CA HIS A 287 23.34 -2.19 -0.62
C HIS A 287 23.18 -3.12 -1.83
N LEU A 288 21.97 -3.66 -2.08
CA LEU A 288 21.68 -4.49 -3.25
C LEU A 288 21.38 -3.68 -4.52
N LEU A 289 20.96 -2.42 -4.40
CA LEU A 289 20.64 -1.53 -5.53
C LEU A 289 21.79 -0.59 -5.89
N GLU A 290 22.62 -0.26 -4.91
CA GLU A 290 23.81 0.60 -5.05
C GLU A 290 24.75 0.19 -6.21
N PRO A 291 25.04 -1.11 -6.46
CA PRO A 291 25.89 -1.52 -7.58
C PRO A 291 25.16 -1.50 -8.94
N GLU A 292 23.84 -1.32 -8.96
CA GLU A 292 23.00 -1.33 -10.16
C GLU A 292 22.57 0.08 -10.60
N LYS A 293 23.06 1.15 -9.95
CA LYS A 293 22.78 2.56 -10.30
C LYS A 293 22.98 2.84 -11.80
N GLY A 294 21.95 3.41 -12.44
CA GLY A 294 21.87 3.65 -13.88
C GLY A 294 21.27 2.49 -14.68
N HIS A 295 21.07 1.32 -14.05
CA HIS A 295 20.52 0.10 -14.64
C HIS A 295 19.39 -0.52 -13.81
N ILE A 296 18.97 0.13 -12.71
CA ILE A 296 17.92 -0.36 -11.81
C ILE A 296 16.60 -0.54 -12.57
N ASP A 297 15.96 -1.69 -12.43
CA ASP A 297 14.64 -1.99 -13.00
C ASP A 297 13.74 -2.80 -12.06
N VAL A 298 12.59 -3.26 -12.58
CA VAL A 298 11.66 -4.13 -11.84
C VAL A 298 12.33 -5.44 -11.39
N SER A 299 13.30 -5.97 -12.14
CA SER A 299 14.06 -7.18 -11.75
C SER A 299 15.05 -6.89 -10.61
N SER A 300 15.62 -5.68 -10.54
CA SER A 300 16.40 -5.20 -9.38
C SER A 300 15.56 -5.22 -8.11
N PHE A 301 14.33 -4.70 -8.19
CA PHE A 301 13.38 -4.71 -7.06
C PHE A 301 12.98 -6.15 -6.69
N GLN A 302 12.77 -7.04 -7.68
CA GLN A 302 12.55 -8.47 -7.42
C GLN A 302 13.74 -9.13 -6.72
N ARG A 303 14.99 -8.83 -7.10
CA ARG A 303 16.21 -9.32 -6.42
C ARG A 303 16.26 -8.86 -4.96
N VAL A 304 16.00 -7.58 -4.68
CA VAL A 304 15.92 -7.05 -3.31
C VAL A 304 14.85 -7.78 -2.50
N PHE A 305 13.66 -7.92 -3.06
CA PHE A 305 12.51 -8.52 -2.39
C PHE A 305 12.57 -10.05 -2.25
N GLN A 306 13.55 -10.69 -2.88
CA GLN A 306 13.92 -12.11 -2.73
C GLN A 306 15.20 -12.31 -1.90
N ASP A 307 15.76 -11.26 -1.28
CA ASP A 307 16.96 -11.40 -0.47
C ASP A 307 16.69 -12.13 0.86
N HIS A 308 17.36 -13.27 1.04
CA HIS A 308 17.27 -14.15 2.21
C HIS A 308 18.37 -13.93 3.25
N PHE A 309 19.15 -12.83 3.17
CA PHE A 309 20.21 -12.56 4.13
C PHE A 309 19.62 -12.32 5.54
N SER A 310 20.09 -13.10 6.53
CA SER A 310 19.54 -13.16 7.89
C SER A 310 18.14 -13.81 8.03
N GLN A 311 17.79 -14.78 7.16
CA GLN A 311 16.63 -15.66 7.31
C GLN A 311 16.54 -16.26 8.74
N PRO A 312 15.35 -16.34 9.38
CA PRO A 312 14.01 -16.04 8.85
C PRO A 312 13.65 -14.55 8.74
N ASN A 313 14.40 -13.66 9.42
CA ASN A 313 14.12 -12.22 9.52
C ASN A 313 14.71 -11.38 8.37
N SER A 314 14.87 -11.99 7.20
CA SER A 314 15.42 -11.39 5.97
C SER A 314 14.43 -10.44 5.26
N ILE A 315 14.83 -9.79 4.15
CA ILE A 315 13.93 -8.90 3.38
C ILE A 315 12.76 -9.69 2.78
N CYS A 316 13.04 -10.87 2.23
CA CYS A 316 12.02 -11.90 2.05
C CYS A 316 11.86 -12.62 3.40
N ARG A 317 10.71 -12.49 4.09
CA ARG A 317 10.51 -13.05 5.44
C ARG A 317 9.88 -14.44 5.40
N HIS A 318 10.41 -15.33 6.23
CA HIS A 318 10.03 -16.74 6.31
C HIS A 318 9.44 -17.10 7.66
N LEU A 319 8.71 -18.21 7.70
CA LEU A 319 8.37 -18.89 8.95
C LEU A 319 9.64 -19.28 9.72
N ASP A 320 9.63 -19.11 11.04
CA ASP A 320 10.61 -19.75 11.90
C ASP A 320 10.06 -21.11 12.38
N GLU A 321 10.41 -22.17 11.65
CA GLU A 321 10.00 -23.56 11.94
C GLU A 321 10.52 -24.09 13.30
N ARG A 322 11.42 -23.35 13.98
CA ARG A 322 11.98 -23.71 15.30
C ARG A 322 11.06 -23.33 16.46
N VAL A 323 9.95 -22.64 16.21
CA VAL A 323 8.98 -22.19 17.21
C VAL A 323 7.61 -22.81 16.96
N ASP A 324 6.81 -23.01 18.01
CA ASP A 324 5.55 -23.76 17.93
C ASP A 324 4.29 -22.87 17.87
N GLY A 325 3.41 -23.15 16.91
CA GLY A 325 2.05 -22.59 16.83
C GLY A 325 2.05 -21.05 16.77
N ILE A 326 1.31 -20.40 17.68
CA ILE A 326 1.24 -18.94 17.78
C ILE A 326 2.63 -18.30 18.02
N LYS A 327 3.62 -19.05 18.52
CA LYS A 327 4.97 -18.54 18.71
C LYS A 327 5.80 -18.49 17.42
N GLN A 328 5.34 -19.06 16.30
CA GLN A 328 5.94 -18.81 14.97
C GLN A 328 5.82 -17.33 14.54
N TRP A 329 4.92 -16.59 15.21
CA TRP A 329 4.67 -15.16 15.03
C TRP A 329 5.46 -14.28 15.99
N VAL A 330 6.24 -14.88 16.89
CA VAL A 330 6.97 -14.20 17.97
C VAL A 330 8.43 -14.60 17.88
N ASN A 331 9.32 -13.65 17.59
CA ASN A 331 10.76 -13.89 17.72
C ASN A 331 11.10 -14.15 19.21
N PRO A 332 11.57 -15.34 19.62
CA PRO A 332 11.62 -15.73 21.03
C PRO A 332 12.86 -15.17 21.75
N VAL A 333 13.04 -13.85 21.70
CA VAL A 333 14.09 -13.11 22.40
C VAL A 333 13.51 -12.63 23.74
N PHE A 334 14.12 -13.08 24.85
CA PHE A 334 13.68 -12.89 26.24
C PHE A 334 12.35 -13.58 26.62
N GLY A 335 12.45 -14.89 26.86
CA GLY A 335 11.63 -15.50 27.93
C GLY A 335 12.04 -14.97 29.31
N HIS A 336 11.15 -15.07 30.31
CA HIS A 336 11.37 -14.55 31.66
C HIS A 336 12.61 -15.12 32.38
N HIS A 337 13.69 -14.35 32.40
CA HIS A 337 14.62 -14.16 33.53
C HIS A 337 15.10 -12.69 33.42
N GLY A 338 15.27 -11.89 34.47
CA GLY A 338 15.90 -12.20 35.75
C GLY A 338 17.18 -11.37 35.83
N PHE A 339 17.26 -10.39 36.74
CA PHE A 339 18.40 -9.48 36.86
C PHE A 339 19.65 -10.21 37.42
N GLU A 340 20.43 -10.86 36.55
CA GLU A 340 21.75 -11.41 36.91
C GLU A 340 22.85 -10.93 35.95
N ARG A 341 24.06 -10.78 36.50
CA ARG A 341 25.21 -10.20 35.80
C ARG A 341 25.92 -11.25 34.95
N ALA A 342 26.57 -10.81 33.87
CA ALA A 342 27.43 -11.66 33.06
C ALA A 342 28.50 -12.36 33.92
N GLY A 343 28.52 -13.69 33.91
CA GLY A 343 29.45 -14.54 34.64
C GLY A 343 29.78 -15.81 33.87
N ASP A 344 31.07 -16.03 33.61
CA ASP A 344 31.64 -17.15 32.84
C ASP A 344 31.31 -18.53 33.46
N VAL A 345 30.65 -19.41 32.69
CA VAL A 345 30.67 -20.87 32.93
C VAL A 345 30.79 -21.61 31.61
N ARG A 346 31.80 -22.48 31.50
CA ARG A 346 32.03 -23.32 30.32
C ARG A 346 31.34 -24.68 30.46
N GLY A 347 30.58 -25.05 29.44
CA GLY A 347 30.41 -26.43 28.94
C GLY A 347 29.96 -27.53 29.91
N GLN A 348 28.67 -27.89 29.82
CA GLN A 348 28.21 -29.26 30.08
C GLN A 348 27.27 -29.74 28.97
N ARG A 349 27.32 -31.05 28.66
CA ARG A 349 26.33 -31.71 27.81
C ARG A 349 25.09 -32.00 28.65
N LEU A 350 23.91 -31.67 28.13
CA LEU A 350 22.64 -32.20 28.62
C LEU A 350 21.92 -32.92 27.48
N SER A 351 21.55 -34.18 27.72
CA SER A 351 20.84 -35.04 26.77
C SER A 351 19.33 -34.89 26.91
N LEU A 352 18.65 -34.60 25.80
CA LEU A 352 17.18 -34.52 25.77
C LEU A 352 16.54 -35.92 25.74
N PRO A 353 15.44 -36.18 26.49
CA PRO A 353 14.73 -37.45 26.45
C PRO A 353 14.04 -37.73 25.11
N GLU A 354 14.11 -38.98 24.64
CA GLU A 354 13.49 -39.41 23.38
C GLU A 354 12.00 -39.75 23.56
N ARG A 355 11.06 -38.82 23.25
CA ARG A 355 9.62 -39.15 23.08
C ARG A 355 8.69 -38.08 22.45
N VAL A 356 8.88 -37.73 21.18
CA VAL A 356 7.75 -37.55 20.22
C VAL A 356 8.23 -38.00 18.84
N ARG A 357 7.52 -38.93 18.19
CA ARG A 357 7.77 -39.34 16.80
C ARG A 357 6.45 -39.62 16.07
N LYS A 358 6.39 -39.18 14.80
CA LYS A 358 5.23 -39.17 13.89
C LYS A 358 4.20 -38.08 14.26
N SER A 359 3.77 -37.20 13.34
CA SER A 359 3.86 -37.23 11.88
C SER A 359 4.23 -35.86 11.26
N ALA A 360 5.43 -35.75 10.69
CA ALA A 360 5.82 -34.64 9.82
C ALA A 360 5.89 -35.13 8.36
N LEU A 361 4.91 -34.76 7.54
CA LEU A 361 5.06 -34.79 6.08
C LEU A 361 5.65 -33.44 5.67
N LEU A 362 6.94 -33.46 5.34
CA LEU A 362 7.71 -32.28 4.93
C LEU A 362 7.01 -31.54 3.79
N ARG A 363 6.77 -30.24 3.99
CA ARG A 363 6.49 -29.26 2.95
C ARG A 363 7.67 -28.28 2.91
N PRO A 364 8.01 -27.67 1.76
CA PRO A 364 9.02 -26.62 1.74
C PRO A 364 8.55 -25.41 2.57
N ALA A 365 9.51 -24.70 3.16
CA ALA A 365 9.26 -23.51 3.99
C ALA A 365 8.37 -22.50 3.25
N GLN A 366 7.37 -21.97 3.95
CA GLN A 366 6.41 -21.03 3.37
C GLN A 366 6.90 -19.60 3.53
N GLU A 367 7.00 -18.88 2.41
CA GLU A 367 7.19 -17.42 2.38
C GLU A 367 5.97 -16.73 3.00
N VAL A 368 6.20 -15.70 3.80
CA VAL A 368 5.15 -14.99 4.56
C VAL A 368 4.79 -13.65 3.91
N THR A 369 5.76 -13.02 3.24
CA THR A 369 5.67 -11.76 2.53
C THR A 369 4.59 -11.73 1.43
N SER A 370 3.94 -10.59 1.20
CA SER A 370 3.36 -10.25 -0.10
C SER A 370 4.09 -9.07 -0.74
N VAL A 371 4.58 -9.28 -1.96
CA VAL A 371 5.33 -8.27 -2.74
C VAL A 371 4.34 -7.36 -3.47
N GLY A 372 4.70 -6.09 -3.68
CA GLY A 372 4.11 -5.24 -4.71
C GLY A 372 5.17 -4.33 -5.31
N ILE A 373 5.28 -4.31 -6.64
CA ILE A 373 6.19 -3.44 -7.39
C ILE A 373 5.38 -2.65 -8.42
N SER A 374 5.58 -1.34 -8.47
CA SER A 374 4.94 -0.43 -9.42
C SER A 374 5.98 0.40 -10.16
N LYS A 375 5.90 0.39 -11.49
CA LYS A 375 6.60 1.35 -12.35
C LYS A 375 5.66 2.51 -12.63
N ILE A 376 6.00 3.73 -12.21
CA ILE A 376 5.17 4.91 -12.46
C ILE A 376 5.61 5.56 -13.78
N GLN A 377 4.76 5.51 -14.80
CA GLN A 377 5.09 5.98 -16.14
C GLN A 377 4.83 7.48 -16.32
N VAL A 378 5.68 8.09 -17.14
CA VAL A 378 5.41 9.34 -17.87
C VAL A 378 5.08 8.92 -19.30
N ASP A 379 4.00 9.43 -19.87
CA ASP A 379 3.70 9.31 -21.31
C ASP A 379 3.80 10.70 -21.95
N GLU A 380 4.92 10.95 -22.64
CA GLU A 380 5.19 12.22 -23.29
C GLU A 380 4.23 12.54 -24.46
N LYS A 381 3.45 11.56 -24.94
CA LYS A 381 2.61 11.72 -26.14
C LYS A 381 1.28 12.44 -25.92
N GLN A 382 0.95 12.87 -24.70
CA GLN A 382 -0.23 13.71 -24.43
C GLN A 382 0.07 15.12 -23.90
N VAL A 383 1.21 15.71 -24.28
CA VAL A 383 1.38 17.17 -24.21
C VAL A 383 0.68 17.85 -25.40
N GLN A 384 -0.66 17.76 -25.46
CA GLN A 384 -1.44 18.75 -26.20
C GLN A 384 -1.57 20.00 -25.32
N ALA A 385 -0.92 21.08 -25.74
CA ALA A 385 -0.97 22.36 -25.04
C ALA A 385 -2.39 22.96 -25.08
N VAL A 386 -3.16 22.73 -24.02
CA VAL A 386 -4.47 23.40 -23.81
C VAL A 386 -4.24 24.91 -23.68
N PRO A 387 -4.78 25.77 -24.56
CA PRO A 387 -4.57 27.20 -24.47
C PRO A 387 -5.36 27.77 -23.28
N SER A 388 -4.68 28.07 -22.17
CA SER A 388 -5.31 28.76 -21.04
C SER A 388 -5.82 30.15 -21.47
N PRO A 389 -7.12 30.46 -21.32
CA PRO A 389 -7.67 31.75 -21.72
C PRO A 389 -7.47 32.86 -20.68
N PHE A 390 -6.82 32.60 -19.54
CA PHE A 390 -6.64 33.57 -18.45
C PHE A 390 -5.20 33.63 -17.90
N CYS A 391 -4.32 34.36 -18.60
CA CYS A 391 -3.29 35.23 -17.99
C CYS A 391 -2.55 36.08 -19.05
N LYS A 392 -3.13 37.23 -19.45
CA LYS A 392 -2.43 38.30 -20.18
C LYS A 392 -2.66 39.68 -19.56
N GLY A 393 -2.40 39.79 -18.25
CA GLY A 393 -2.31 41.08 -17.57
C GLY A 393 -1.03 41.84 -17.96
N ARG A 394 -1.08 42.67 -19.01
CA ARG A 394 -0.15 43.78 -19.18
C ARG A 394 -0.79 45.07 -18.66
N LEU A 395 0.00 45.88 -17.95
CA LEU A 395 -0.43 47.14 -17.35
C LEU A 395 -0.46 48.31 -18.36
N ARG A 396 -1.36 49.27 -18.10
CA ARG A 396 -1.51 50.64 -18.67
C ARG A 396 -2.24 50.79 -20.02
N GLY A 397 -3.07 51.85 -20.11
CA GLY A 397 -3.83 52.30 -21.30
C GLY A 397 -5.32 51.87 -21.25
N ILE A 398 -6.28 52.61 -20.68
CA ILE A 398 -6.82 53.97 -20.92
C ILE A 398 -7.82 54.06 -22.11
N LEU A 399 -9.03 54.53 -21.77
CA LEU A 399 -10.15 55.04 -22.60
C LEU A 399 -11.09 54.09 -23.40
N ASN A 400 -12.34 54.08 -22.90
CA ASN A 400 -13.64 54.16 -23.59
C ASN A 400 -14.34 52.95 -24.26
N LEU A 401 -15.67 53.04 -24.21
CA LEU A 401 -16.68 52.13 -24.80
C LEU A 401 -17.15 52.66 -26.16
N GLU A 402 -17.74 51.78 -26.99
CA GLU A 402 -19.14 51.89 -27.45
C GLU A 402 -19.59 50.65 -28.26
N ILE A 403 -20.91 50.50 -28.46
CA ILE A 403 -21.64 49.37 -29.09
C ILE A 403 -22.85 50.01 -29.81
N PRO A 404 -23.15 49.80 -31.13
CA PRO A 404 -23.81 48.58 -31.68
C PRO A 404 -23.57 48.38 -33.23
N PRO A 405 -24.47 47.81 -34.08
CA PRO A 405 -25.17 46.51 -34.12
C PRO A 405 -24.90 45.65 -35.42
N HIS A 406 -25.66 44.56 -35.62
CA HIS A 406 -25.75 43.62 -36.78
C HIS A 406 -26.23 44.23 -38.14
N PRO A 407 -26.39 43.47 -39.28
CA PRO A 407 -25.66 42.33 -39.93
C PRO A 407 -25.29 42.71 -41.41
N PRO A 408 -25.67 42.07 -42.57
CA PRO A 408 -25.85 40.66 -43.04
C PRO A 408 -25.15 40.29 -44.41
N PHE A 409 -25.42 39.09 -44.95
CA PHE A 409 -25.06 38.53 -46.30
C PHE A 409 -23.58 38.11 -46.54
N PHE A 410 -23.20 37.15 -47.43
CA PHE A 410 -23.77 36.69 -48.72
C PHE A 410 -23.73 35.14 -48.98
N LYS A 411 -24.14 34.73 -50.19
CA LYS A 411 -24.61 33.38 -50.62
C LYS A 411 -23.52 32.41 -51.13
N GLY A 412 -23.77 31.10 -50.96
CA GLY A 412 -23.99 30.18 -52.10
C GLY A 412 -22.92 29.12 -52.46
N GLY A 413 -23.38 27.88 -52.71
CA GLY A 413 -22.60 26.75 -53.27
C GLY A 413 -23.45 25.46 -53.30
N LYS A 414 -23.21 24.52 -54.24
CA LYS A 414 -24.04 23.30 -54.43
C LYS A 414 -23.24 22.00 -54.42
N TRP A 415 -23.87 20.94 -53.91
CA TRP A 415 -23.47 19.53 -54.00
C TRP A 415 -23.75 18.89 -55.37
N PRO A 416 -23.00 17.84 -55.74
CA PRO A 416 -23.51 16.68 -56.47
C PRO A 416 -23.57 15.40 -55.58
N LYS A 417 -24.21 14.33 -56.08
CA LYS A 417 -24.51 13.06 -55.36
C LYS A 417 -23.88 11.84 -56.03
N LYS A 418 -23.72 10.72 -55.27
CA LYS A 418 -23.79 9.26 -55.62
C LYS A 418 -22.72 8.46 -54.84
N ALA A 419 -22.87 7.16 -54.53
CA ALA A 419 -24.05 6.28 -54.40
C ALA A 419 -23.68 4.96 -53.67
N PHE A 420 -24.70 4.21 -53.24
CA PHE A 420 -24.71 2.79 -52.78
C PHE A 420 -23.58 1.90 -53.34
N SER A 421 -23.02 0.94 -52.58
CA SER A 421 -23.72 -0.31 -52.18
C SER A 421 -22.91 -1.20 -51.20
N ALA A 422 -23.57 -2.25 -50.67
CA ALA A 422 -22.95 -3.43 -50.05
C ALA A 422 -23.40 -4.69 -50.85
N PRO A 423 -22.73 -5.87 -50.77
CA PRO A 423 -23.07 -6.82 -49.67
C PRO A 423 -22.01 -7.90 -49.27
N GLY A 424 -21.80 -8.06 -47.96
CA GLY A 424 -21.99 -9.33 -47.23
C GLY A 424 -21.01 -10.54 -47.31
N LYS A 425 -21.19 -11.40 -46.28
CA LYS A 425 -20.96 -12.86 -46.17
C LYS A 425 -19.66 -13.45 -45.54
N ASN A 426 -19.95 -14.48 -44.72
CA ASN A 426 -19.17 -15.69 -44.37
C ASN A 426 -18.20 -15.69 -43.16
N TYR A 427 -18.73 -16.19 -42.03
CA TYR A 427 -18.03 -17.10 -41.09
C TYR A 427 -17.42 -18.32 -41.84
N PHE A 428 -16.29 -18.87 -41.36
CA PHE A 428 -16.19 -20.25 -40.78
C PHE A 428 -14.73 -20.69 -40.45
N ARG A 429 -14.47 -21.16 -39.20
CA ARG A 429 -13.41 -22.11 -38.74
C ARG A 429 -11.91 -21.80 -39.09
N ARG A 430 -10.87 -22.30 -38.40
CA ARG A 430 -10.72 -23.27 -37.29
C ARG A 430 -9.38 -23.07 -36.56
N VAL A 431 -9.34 -23.41 -35.27
CA VAL A 431 -8.22 -23.93 -34.46
C VAL A 431 -6.84 -24.07 -35.12
N LEU A 432 -5.82 -23.46 -34.49
CA LEU A 432 -4.53 -24.12 -34.25
C LEU A 432 -4.25 -24.13 -32.74
N SER A 433 -3.70 -25.24 -32.26
CA SER A 433 -3.38 -25.51 -30.85
C SER A 433 -1.92 -25.19 -30.53
N GLY A 434 -1.63 -24.73 -29.31
CA GLY A 434 -0.29 -24.34 -28.88
C GLY A 434 -0.09 -24.38 -27.37
N GLU A 435 -0.25 -25.54 -26.73
CA GLU A 435 0.32 -25.76 -25.39
C GLU A 435 1.85 -25.88 -25.50
N GLN A 436 2.59 -25.02 -24.80
CA GLN A 436 3.76 -25.42 -23.99
C GLN A 436 4.31 -24.25 -23.16
N VAL A 437 5.16 -24.60 -22.17
CA VAL A 437 5.88 -23.69 -21.26
C VAL A 437 5.02 -22.89 -20.25
N PHE A 438 4.45 -23.61 -19.28
CA PHE A 438 4.15 -23.04 -17.94
C PHE A 438 4.53 -24.03 -16.83
N ARG A 439 5.65 -23.77 -16.14
CA ARG A 439 5.97 -24.38 -14.82
C ARG A 439 6.89 -23.47 -14.00
N LEU A 440 6.69 -23.54 -12.68
CA LEU A 440 7.46 -22.93 -11.57
C LEU A 440 7.13 -21.46 -11.23
N PHE A 441 7.32 -21.18 -9.93
CA PHE A 441 7.12 -19.93 -9.16
C PHE A 441 5.66 -19.44 -8.95
N PRO A 442 5.16 -19.44 -7.70
CA PRO A 442 3.87 -18.83 -7.35
C PRO A 442 4.00 -17.34 -7.00
N ALA A 443 2.86 -16.63 -6.98
CA ALA A 443 2.66 -15.32 -6.34
C ALA A 443 3.50 -14.12 -6.86
N LEU A 444 3.33 -13.76 -8.14
CA LEU A 444 3.77 -12.45 -8.66
C LEU A 444 2.63 -11.42 -8.65
N VAL A 445 2.91 -10.21 -8.13
CA VAL A 445 2.19 -8.99 -8.52
C VAL A 445 3.22 -7.89 -8.81
N ALA A 446 3.61 -7.80 -10.08
CA ALA A 446 4.35 -6.66 -10.61
C ALA A 446 3.40 -5.85 -11.50
N PHE A 447 3.14 -4.59 -11.15
CA PHE A 447 2.36 -3.67 -11.97
C PHE A 447 3.24 -3.04 -13.06
N ALA A 448 3.52 -3.83 -14.09
CA ALA A 448 3.76 -3.30 -15.42
C ALA A 448 2.39 -3.03 -16.07
N VAL A 449 1.98 -1.77 -16.15
CA VAL A 449 0.93 -1.36 -17.08
C VAL A 449 1.59 -1.20 -18.44
N GLU A 450 1.55 -2.26 -19.26
CA GLU A 450 1.86 -2.12 -20.67
C GLU A 450 0.71 -1.38 -21.36
N GLY A 451 1.01 -0.22 -21.93
CA GLY A 451 0.06 0.60 -22.68
C GLY A 451 -0.32 -0.08 -23.99
N GLY A 452 -1.36 -0.92 -23.95
CA GLY A 452 -1.93 -1.52 -25.14
C GLY A 452 -2.72 -0.49 -25.95
N ASP A 453 -2.12 0.03 -27.02
CA ASP A 453 -2.79 0.87 -28.02
C ASP A 453 -4.01 0.14 -28.61
N ASN A 454 -5.23 0.55 -28.23
CA ASN A 454 -6.41 0.30 -29.08
C ASN A 454 -7.56 1.30 -28.79
N PRO A 455 -7.89 2.21 -29.72
CA PRO A 455 -9.10 3.03 -29.63
C PRO A 455 -10.33 2.26 -30.16
N ILE A 456 -11.53 2.79 -29.88
CA ILE A 456 -12.84 2.40 -30.43
C ILE A 456 -13.50 1.15 -29.81
N GLY A 457 -14.58 1.37 -29.06
CA GLY A 457 -15.87 0.76 -29.40
C GLY A 457 -16.52 -0.25 -28.43
N VAL A 458 -17.55 0.23 -27.72
CA VAL A 458 -18.65 -0.51 -27.04
C VAL A 458 -18.25 -1.28 -25.77
#